data_AF-A0A520A4T1-F1
#
_entry.id   AF-A0A520A4T1-F1
#
_cell.length_a   1.000
_cell.length_b   1.000
_cell.length_c   1.000
_cell.angle_alpha   90.00
_cell.angle_beta   90.00
_cell.angle_gamma   90.00
#
_symmetry.space_group_name_H-M   'P 1'
#
loop_
_entity.id
_entity.type
_entity.pdbx_description
1 polymer ?
#
loop_
_entity_poly.entity_id
_entity_poly.type
_entity_poly.pdbx_seq_one_letter_code
_entity_poly.pdbx_strand_id
1 'polypeptide(L)'
;IKSFEEKVEKVYKSESDERNILKGVISQLMDQTKQIQEDANNLTRALKGDSKKQGNWGEVILERVLERSGLIKDREYRIQTSLNTSEGSRVQPDVVIDLPDDKHIVIDAKVSLTAYEKLVSAEIESDRELYRKQHLISVKTHIQGLSGKNYHGLNQLNSPDFVLLFMPIESSFGIAVQQDAELFNYAWDRKVVIVSPSTLLATLRTIASIWKQERQNRNVLEIARLSGTMYDKFVGFLTDMESIGRNIKLSQDAYDKAVNKLSTGSGNLSSTSEKIKKLGAKATKQIDTKYFDQEDI
;
A
#
# COMPACT_ATOMS: atom_id res chain seq x y z
N ILE A 1 -30.91 19.74 17.11
CA ILE A 1 -31.74 19.22 15.99
C ILE A 1 -31.04 19.49 14.65
N LYS A 2 -30.78 20.74 14.26
CA LYS A 2 -29.99 21.07 13.03
C LYS A 2 -28.61 20.39 12.93
N SER A 3 -27.80 20.37 14.00
CA SER A 3 -26.48 19.70 13.95
C SER A 3 -26.56 18.17 13.86
N PHE A 4 -27.71 17.58 14.22
CA PHE A 4 -27.95 16.16 14.09
C PHE A 4 -28.38 15.84 12.65
N GLU A 5 -29.27 16.63 12.06
CA GLU A 5 -29.63 16.54 10.63
C GLU A 5 -28.42 16.72 9.72
N GLU A 6 -27.58 17.73 9.94
CA GLU A 6 -26.36 17.94 9.15
C GLU A 6 -25.38 16.77 9.28
N LYS A 7 -25.25 16.19 10.48
CA LYS A 7 -24.36 15.04 10.71
C LYS A 7 -24.91 13.79 10.04
N VAL A 8 -26.21 13.58 10.09
CA VAL A 8 -26.91 12.46 9.42
C VAL A 8 -26.80 12.60 7.90
N GLU A 9 -27.04 13.79 7.35
CA GLU A 9 -26.95 14.05 5.92
C GLU A 9 -25.51 13.91 5.41
N LYS A 10 -24.51 14.35 6.19
CA LYS A 10 -23.09 14.17 5.87
C LYS A 10 -22.66 12.70 5.91
N VAL A 11 -23.17 11.91 6.87
CA VAL A 11 -22.92 10.47 6.94
C VAL A 11 -23.56 9.74 5.75
N TYR A 12 -24.83 10.04 5.42
CA TYR A 12 -25.49 9.44 4.26
C TYR A 12 -24.79 9.78 2.94
N LYS A 13 -24.30 11.02 2.81
CA LYS A 13 -23.56 11.45 1.61
C LYS A 13 -22.21 10.74 1.50
N SER A 14 -21.47 10.65 2.61
CA SER A 14 -20.22 9.87 2.69
C SER A 14 -20.44 8.40 2.37
N GLU A 15 -21.50 7.79 2.91
CA GLU A 15 -21.85 6.39 2.66
C GLU A 15 -22.26 6.17 1.19
N SER A 16 -23.01 7.11 0.60
CA SER A 16 -23.39 7.08 -0.81
C SER A 16 -22.18 7.20 -1.73
N ASP A 17 -21.23 8.09 -1.43
CA ASP A 17 -19.99 8.24 -2.20
C ASP A 17 -19.13 6.98 -2.12
N GLU A 18 -19.02 6.38 -0.93
CA GLU A 18 -18.29 5.13 -0.71
C GLU A 18 -18.96 3.94 -1.44
N ARG A 19 -20.30 3.85 -1.41
CA ARG A 19 -21.08 2.87 -2.20
C ARG A 19 -20.89 3.06 -3.69
N ASN A 20 -20.82 4.29 -4.19
CA ASN A 20 -20.59 4.58 -5.61
C ASN A 20 -19.18 4.17 -6.04
N ILE A 21 -18.16 4.43 -5.22
CA ILE A 21 -16.79 3.94 -5.43
C ILE A 21 -16.78 2.42 -5.46
N LEU A 22 -17.42 1.77 -4.48
CA LEU A 22 -17.50 0.32 -4.39
C LEU A 22 -18.18 -0.29 -5.62
N LYS A 23 -19.29 0.32 -6.07
CA LYS A 23 -20.01 -0.08 -7.29
C LYS A 23 -19.14 0.09 -8.54
N GLY A 24 -18.34 1.16 -8.61
CA GLY A 24 -17.36 1.35 -9.68
C GLY A 24 -16.28 0.27 -9.69
N VAL A 25 -15.71 -0.06 -8.53
CA VAL A 25 -14.73 -1.15 -8.38
C VAL A 25 -15.34 -2.51 -8.73
N ILE A 26 -16.58 -2.77 -8.34
CA ILE A 26 -17.32 -3.99 -8.70
C ILE A 26 -17.55 -4.06 -10.21
N SER A 27 -18.00 -2.98 -10.83
CA SER A 27 -18.21 -2.94 -12.29
C SER A 27 -16.89 -3.20 -13.03
N GLN A 28 -15.81 -2.57 -12.60
CA GLN A 28 -14.49 -2.79 -13.18
C GLN A 28 -13.99 -4.23 -12.97
N LEU A 29 -14.27 -4.83 -11.80
CA LEU A 29 -14.00 -6.24 -11.55
C LEU A 29 -14.79 -7.15 -12.49
N MET A 30 -16.07 -6.86 -12.73
CA MET A 30 -16.92 -7.63 -13.65
C MET A 30 -16.40 -7.55 -15.09
N ASP A 31 -16.03 -6.37 -15.56
CA ASP A 31 -15.51 -6.18 -16.92
C ASP A 31 -14.16 -6.90 -17.11
N GLN A 32 -13.25 -6.78 -16.13
CA GLN A 32 -11.96 -7.47 -16.16
C GLN A 32 -12.12 -8.98 -16.08
N THR A 33 -13.06 -9.46 -15.28
CA THR A 33 -13.41 -10.88 -15.16
C THR A 33 -13.91 -11.42 -16.49
N LYS A 34 -14.82 -10.70 -17.16
CA LYS A 34 -15.38 -11.10 -18.45
C LYS A 34 -14.30 -11.25 -19.51
N GLN A 35 -13.37 -10.30 -19.60
CA GLN A 35 -12.25 -10.37 -20.55
C GLN A 35 -11.36 -11.60 -20.30
N ILE A 36 -11.03 -11.89 -19.03
CA ILE A 36 -10.22 -13.06 -18.68
C ILE A 36 -10.96 -14.37 -19.00
N GLN A 37 -12.27 -14.40 -18.79
CA GLN A 37 -13.11 -15.54 -19.11
C GLN A 37 -13.17 -15.81 -20.62
N GLU A 38 -13.32 -14.76 -21.43
CA GLU A 38 -13.31 -14.86 -22.90
C GLU A 38 -11.95 -15.38 -23.40
N ASP A 39 -10.85 -14.84 -22.88
CA ASP A 39 -9.48 -15.30 -23.18
C ASP A 39 -9.30 -16.79 -22.84
N ALA A 40 -9.72 -17.21 -21.64
CA ALA A 40 -9.60 -18.61 -21.20
C ALA A 40 -10.40 -19.57 -22.08
N ASN A 41 -11.63 -19.20 -22.45
CA ASN A 41 -12.50 -20.04 -23.28
C ASN A 41 -12.00 -20.16 -24.73
N ASN A 42 -11.59 -19.05 -25.35
CA ASN A 42 -11.05 -19.04 -26.71
C ASN A 42 -9.77 -19.88 -26.81
N LEU A 43 -8.93 -19.79 -25.78
CA LEU A 43 -7.68 -20.50 -25.73
C LEU A 43 -7.84 -22.00 -25.48
N THR A 44 -8.81 -22.42 -24.65
CA THR A 44 -9.12 -23.85 -24.44
C THR A 44 -9.42 -24.54 -25.77
N ARG A 45 -10.09 -23.83 -26.69
CA ARG A 45 -10.37 -24.33 -28.04
C ARG A 45 -9.11 -24.39 -28.91
N ALA A 46 -8.15 -23.49 -28.71
CA ALA A 46 -6.91 -23.39 -29.48
C ALA A 46 -5.81 -24.38 -29.03
N LEU A 47 -5.85 -24.87 -27.78
CA LEU A 47 -4.83 -25.75 -27.18
C LEU A 47 -5.26 -27.21 -27.05
N LYS A 48 -6.20 -27.63 -27.90
CA LYS A 48 -6.76 -28.98 -27.91
C LYS A 48 -5.63 -30.03 -28.08
N GLY A 49 -5.51 -30.97 -27.15
CA GLY A 49 -4.59 -32.12 -27.23
C GLY A 49 -3.14 -31.92 -26.75
N ASP A 50 -2.74 -30.75 -26.24
CA ASP A 50 -1.37 -30.51 -25.73
C ASP A 50 -1.36 -30.15 -24.24
N SER A 51 -1.25 -31.18 -23.39
CA SER A 51 -1.29 -31.06 -21.92
C SER A 51 -0.17 -30.16 -21.35
N LYS A 52 1.00 -30.12 -21.99
CA LYS A 52 2.12 -29.27 -21.57
C LYS A 52 1.82 -27.80 -21.86
N LYS A 53 1.27 -27.50 -23.04
CA LYS A 53 0.81 -26.13 -23.35
C LYS A 53 -0.31 -25.71 -22.40
N GLN A 54 -1.28 -26.58 -22.12
CA GLN A 54 -2.36 -26.26 -21.18
C GLN A 54 -1.84 -25.88 -19.79
N GLY A 55 -0.85 -26.61 -19.26
CA GLY A 55 -0.19 -26.25 -18.00
C GLY A 55 0.45 -24.86 -18.05
N ASN A 56 1.30 -24.62 -19.05
CA ASN A 56 1.96 -23.33 -19.24
C ASN A 56 0.96 -22.17 -19.37
N TRP A 57 -0.19 -22.42 -20.00
CA TRP A 57 -1.23 -21.40 -20.15
C TRP A 57 -2.02 -21.13 -18.87
N GLY A 58 -2.22 -22.15 -18.02
CA GLY A 58 -2.75 -21.95 -16.68
C GLY A 58 -1.86 -21.00 -15.86
N GLU A 59 -0.53 -21.15 -15.97
CA GLU A 59 0.44 -20.25 -15.34
C GLU A 59 0.36 -18.82 -15.88
N VAL A 60 0.22 -18.65 -17.21
CA VAL A 60 0.05 -17.32 -17.83
C VAL A 60 -1.23 -16.62 -17.34
N ILE A 61 -2.35 -17.35 -17.20
CA ILE A 61 -3.59 -16.76 -16.68
C ILE A 61 -3.41 -16.38 -15.21
N LEU A 62 -2.76 -17.23 -14.41
CA LEU A 62 -2.45 -16.93 -13.00
C LEU A 62 -1.61 -15.65 -12.89
N GLU A 63 -0.56 -15.52 -13.70
CA GLU A 63 0.29 -14.32 -13.71
C GLU A 63 -0.50 -13.07 -14.10
N ARG A 64 -1.35 -13.13 -15.13
CA ARG A 64 -2.24 -12.00 -15.50
C ARG A 64 -3.19 -11.60 -14.38
N VAL A 65 -3.74 -12.56 -13.64
CA VAL A 65 -4.63 -12.28 -12.50
C VAL A 65 -3.85 -11.59 -11.38
N LEU A 66 -2.61 -12.02 -11.10
CA LEU A 66 -1.73 -11.37 -10.14
C LEU A 66 -1.38 -9.94 -10.55
N GLU A 67 -1.01 -9.71 -11.80
CA GLU A 67 -0.71 -8.37 -12.33
C GLU A 67 -1.91 -7.42 -12.21
N ARG A 68 -3.13 -7.93 -12.45
CA ARG A 68 -4.37 -7.13 -12.36
C ARG A 68 -4.91 -6.95 -10.94
N SER A 69 -4.39 -7.71 -9.97
CA SER A 69 -4.84 -7.65 -8.58
C SER A 69 -4.47 -6.33 -7.87
N GLY A 70 -3.43 -5.64 -8.36
CA GLY A 70 -2.87 -4.48 -7.71
C GLY A 70 -1.79 -4.81 -6.66
N LEU A 71 -1.44 -6.09 -6.49
CA LEU A 71 -0.32 -6.51 -5.68
C LEU A 71 1.02 -6.24 -6.38
N ILE A 72 2.08 -6.00 -5.61
CA ILE A 72 3.43 -5.74 -6.11
C ILE A 72 4.27 -7.04 -6.08
N LYS A 73 4.78 -7.43 -7.25
CA LYS A 73 5.70 -8.57 -7.42
C LYS A 73 6.95 -8.40 -6.56
N ASP A 74 7.45 -9.49 -5.99
CA ASP A 74 8.63 -9.57 -5.13
C ASP A 74 8.51 -8.82 -3.79
N ARG A 75 7.32 -8.26 -3.47
CA ARG A 75 7.01 -7.67 -2.16
C ARG A 75 5.76 -8.27 -1.53
N GLU A 76 4.68 -8.36 -2.31
CA GLU A 76 3.37 -8.79 -1.85
C GLU A 76 2.99 -10.16 -2.46
N TYR A 77 3.72 -10.61 -3.48
CA TYR A 77 3.67 -11.98 -3.94
C TYR A 77 4.97 -12.41 -4.63
N ARG A 78 5.22 -13.71 -4.65
CA ARG A 78 6.40 -14.36 -5.22
C ARG A 78 6.00 -15.58 -6.04
N ILE A 79 6.61 -15.75 -7.21
CA ILE A 79 6.33 -16.86 -8.14
C ILE A 79 7.41 -17.94 -8.00
N GLN A 80 7.03 -19.22 -8.09
CA GLN A 80 7.92 -20.39 -8.15
C GLN A 80 8.97 -20.45 -7.04
N THR A 81 8.61 -20.04 -5.83
CA THR A 81 9.53 -20.04 -4.69
C THR A 81 9.83 -21.48 -4.26
N SER A 82 11.09 -21.88 -4.29
CA SER A 82 11.50 -23.16 -3.74
C SER A 82 11.53 -23.08 -2.22
N LEU A 83 10.67 -23.85 -1.55
CA LEU A 83 10.64 -23.93 -0.11
C LEU A 83 11.20 -25.28 0.35
N ASN A 84 12.06 -25.23 1.36
CA ASN A 84 12.62 -26.44 1.97
C ASN A 84 11.73 -26.83 3.15
N THR A 85 11.28 -28.08 3.18
CA THR A 85 10.61 -28.64 4.36
C THR A 85 11.62 -28.95 5.46
N SER A 86 11.14 -29.06 6.70
CA SER A 86 11.90 -29.55 7.86
C SER A 86 12.51 -30.94 7.65
N GLU A 87 11.92 -31.76 6.76
CA GLU A 87 12.40 -33.10 6.40
C GLU A 87 13.35 -33.12 5.18
N GLY A 88 13.76 -31.96 4.67
CA GLY A 88 14.69 -31.87 3.53
C GLY A 88 14.06 -32.12 2.15
N SER A 89 12.75 -32.35 2.07
CA SER A 89 12.03 -32.42 0.80
C SER A 89 11.73 -31.01 0.27
N ARG A 90 11.91 -30.81 -1.04
CA ARG A 90 11.68 -29.53 -1.73
C ARG A 90 10.22 -29.45 -2.16
N VAL A 91 9.51 -28.45 -1.66
CA VAL A 91 8.14 -28.14 -2.09
C VAL A 91 8.17 -26.81 -2.81
N GLN A 92 7.65 -26.77 -4.03
CA GLN A 92 7.63 -25.58 -4.86
C GLN A 92 6.17 -25.22 -5.17
N PRO A 93 5.55 -24.34 -4.36
CA PRO A 93 4.28 -23.74 -4.76
C PRO A 93 4.44 -22.89 -6.02
N ASP A 94 3.36 -22.75 -6.78
CA ASP A 94 3.36 -21.92 -7.97
C ASP A 94 3.48 -20.44 -7.59
N VAL A 95 2.73 -20.01 -6.56
CA VAL A 95 2.75 -18.63 -6.06
C VAL A 95 2.57 -18.58 -4.54
N VAL A 96 3.30 -17.68 -3.90
CA VAL A 96 3.13 -17.31 -2.48
C VAL A 96 2.69 -15.85 -2.42
N ILE A 97 1.58 -15.56 -1.75
CA ILE A 97 1.07 -14.22 -1.48
C ILE A 97 1.44 -13.84 -0.06
N ASP A 98 2.10 -12.70 0.10
CA ASP A 98 2.48 -12.15 1.39
C ASP A 98 1.34 -11.28 1.93
N LEU A 99 0.95 -11.51 3.17
CA LEU A 99 -0.06 -10.76 3.91
C LEU A 99 0.61 -9.96 5.03
N PRO A 100 -0.07 -8.94 5.59
CA PRO A 100 0.37 -8.33 6.84
C PRO A 100 0.52 -9.36 7.99
N ASP A 101 1.26 -8.96 9.03
CA ASP A 101 1.63 -9.81 10.16
C ASP A 101 2.45 -11.06 9.78
N ASP A 102 3.27 -10.95 8.75
CA ASP A 102 4.11 -12.02 8.21
C ASP A 102 3.33 -13.28 7.81
N LYS A 103 2.04 -13.14 7.49
CA LYS A 103 1.18 -14.26 7.06
C LYS A 103 1.33 -14.54 5.56
N HIS A 104 1.04 -15.77 5.14
CA HIS A 104 1.28 -16.19 3.75
C HIS A 104 0.16 -17.04 3.16
N ILE A 105 -0.39 -16.70 1.99
CA ILE A 105 -1.33 -17.58 1.27
C ILE A 105 -0.59 -18.25 0.12
N VAL A 106 -0.77 -19.56 -0.04
CA VAL A 106 -0.19 -20.33 -1.14
C VAL A 106 -1.23 -20.57 -2.22
N ILE A 107 -0.82 -20.45 -3.49
CA ILE A 107 -1.62 -20.81 -4.67
C ILE A 107 -0.90 -21.94 -5.42
N ASP A 108 -1.66 -22.98 -5.80
CA ASP A 108 -1.22 -24.10 -6.64
C ASP A 108 -2.25 -24.25 -7.80
N ALA A 109 -1.78 -24.22 -9.03
CA ALA A 109 -2.58 -24.07 -10.25
C ALA A 109 -2.78 -25.37 -11.04
N LYS A 110 -2.37 -26.51 -10.49
CA LYS A 110 -2.12 -27.71 -11.29
C LYS A 110 -3.36 -28.56 -11.60
N VAL A 111 -4.54 -28.00 -11.86
CA VAL A 111 -5.73 -28.81 -12.25
C VAL A 111 -5.61 -29.28 -13.70
N SER A 112 -5.61 -30.60 -13.92
CA SER A 112 -5.69 -31.18 -15.27
C SER A 112 -7.05 -30.88 -15.93
N LEU A 113 -7.02 -30.25 -17.10
CA LEU A 113 -8.19 -29.88 -17.90
C LEU A 113 -8.53 -30.90 -19.01
N THR A 114 -7.82 -32.02 -19.09
CA THR A 114 -7.97 -32.99 -20.18
C THR A 114 -9.37 -33.60 -20.24
N ALA A 115 -9.98 -33.92 -19.09
CA ALA A 115 -11.34 -34.44 -19.05
C ALA A 115 -12.38 -33.37 -19.44
N TYR A 116 -12.17 -32.12 -19.02
CA TYR A 116 -13.01 -31.00 -19.41
C TYR A 116 -12.96 -30.72 -20.93
N GLU A 117 -11.77 -30.77 -21.54
CA GLU A 117 -11.62 -30.62 -22.99
C GLU A 117 -12.37 -31.69 -23.77
N LYS A 118 -12.27 -32.96 -23.33
CA LYS A 118 -13.01 -34.09 -23.92
C LYS A 118 -14.52 -33.91 -23.75
N LEU A 119 -14.96 -33.44 -22.59
CA LEU A 119 -16.36 -33.11 -22.33
C LEU A 119 -16.89 -32.05 -23.31
N VAL A 120 -16.17 -30.94 -23.50
CA VAL A 120 -16.57 -29.87 -24.42
C VAL A 120 -16.54 -30.33 -25.89
N SER A 121 -15.67 -31.28 -26.21
CA SER A 121 -15.51 -31.82 -27.56
C SER A 121 -16.42 -33.00 -27.88
N ALA A 122 -17.15 -33.55 -26.90
CA ALA A 122 -17.97 -34.74 -27.09
C ALA A 122 -19.27 -34.40 -27.83
N GLU A 123 -19.53 -35.16 -28.89
CA GLU A 123 -20.74 -35.05 -29.72
C GLU A 123 -21.88 -35.92 -29.18
N ILE A 124 -21.55 -37.01 -28.48
CA ILE A 124 -22.50 -37.99 -27.94
C ILE A 124 -22.73 -37.72 -26.45
N GLU A 125 -23.99 -37.77 -26.01
CA GLU A 125 -24.35 -37.48 -24.62
C GLU A 125 -23.78 -38.50 -23.62
N SER A 126 -23.67 -39.78 -24.00
CA SER A 126 -23.04 -40.80 -23.16
C SER A 126 -21.57 -40.49 -22.85
N ASP A 127 -20.85 -39.95 -23.83
CA ASP A 127 -19.45 -39.56 -23.68
C ASP A 127 -19.33 -38.30 -22.81
N ARG A 128 -20.28 -37.36 -22.94
CA ARG A 128 -20.34 -36.19 -22.07
C ARG A 128 -20.52 -36.56 -20.61
N GLU A 129 -21.44 -37.48 -20.28
CA GLU A 129 -21.60 -37.93 -18.90
C GLU A 129 -20.34 -38.59 -18.36
N LEU A 130 -19.68 -39.43 -19.18
CA LEU A 130 -18.42 -40.07 -18.81
C LEU A 130 -17.32 -39.04 -18.50
N TYR A 131 -17.09 -38.09 -19.41
CA TYR A 131 -16.03 -37.08 -19.24
C TYR A 131 -16.34 -36.10 -18.11
N ARG A 132 -17.62 -35.80 -17.83
CA ARG A 132 -18.02 -35.00 -16.68
C ARG A 132 -17.65 -35.67 -15.35
N LYS A 133 -17.90 -36.98 -15.23
CA LYS A 133 -17.48 -37.77 -14.05
C LYS A 133 -15.95 -37.82 -13.91
N GLN A 134 -15.24 -38.04 -15.02
CA GLN A 134 -13.77 -38.04 -15.02
C GLN A 134 -13.19 -36.69 -14.61
N HIS A 135 -13.80 -35.59 -15.03
CA HIS A 135 -13.40 -34.23 -14.63
C HIS A 135 -13.53 -34.02 -13.12
N LEU A 136 -14.68 -34.38 -12.54
CA LEU A 136 -14.90 -34.30 -11.10
C LEU A 136 -13.88 -35.14 -10.32
N ILE A 137 -13.62 -36.38 -10.76
CA ILE A 137 -12.62 -37.26 -10.14
C ILE A 137 -11.23 -36.63 -10.20
N SER A 138 -10.84 -36.04 -11.34
CA SER A 138 -9.58 -35.32 -11.50
C SER A 138 -9.48 -34.20 -10.47
N VAL A 139 -10.49 -33.33 -10.37
CA VAL A 139 -10.49 -32.22 -9.40
C VAL A 139 -10.37 -32.73 -7.96
N LYS A 140 -11.15 -33.74 -7.56
CA LYS A 140 -11.06 -34.34 -6.21
C LYS A 140 -9.70 -34.95 -5.90
N THR A 141 -9.06 -35.57 -6.90
CA THR A 141 -7.72 -36.15 -6.77
C THR A 141 -6.68 -35.05 -6.52
N HIS A 142 -6.80 -33.92 -7.22
CA HIS A 142 -5.90 -32.77 -7.00
C HIS A 142 -6.09 -32.15 -5.61
N ILE A 143 -7.34 -32.02 -5.16
CA ILE A 143 -7.64 -31.55 -3.80
C ILE A 143 -6.97 -32.46 -2.74
N GLN A 144 -7.07 -33.78 -2.90
CA GLN A 144 -6.41 -34.74 -2.00
C GLN A 144 -4.89 -34.59 -2.04
N GLY A 145 -4.31 -34.49 -3.24
CA GLY A 145 -2.87 -34.32 -3.42
C GLY A 145 -2.35 -33.05 -2.75
N LEU A 146 -3.10 -31.94 -2.84
CA LEU A 146 -2.73 -30.66 -2.22
C LEU A 146 -2.82 -30.66 -0.71
N SER A 147 -3.90 -31.24 -0.17
CA SER A 147 -4.07 -31.41 1.27
C SER A 147 -2.89 -32.17 1.89
N GLY A 148 -2.36 -33.17 1.17
CA GLY A 148 -1.19 -33.94 1.60
C GLY A 148 0.15 -33.19 1.60
N LYS A 149 0.29 -32.06 0.87
CA LYS A 149 1.56 -31.31 0.78
C LYS A 149 1.88 -30.45 2.02
N ASN A 150 0.97 -30.39 3.00
CA ASN A 150 1.12 -29.73 4.31
C ASN A 150 1.98 -28.45 4.34
N TYR A 151 1.62 -27.46 3.52
CA TYR A 151 2.31 -26.16 3.47
C TYR A 151 2.31 -25.41 4.81
N HIS A 152 1.36 -25.72 5.71
CA HIS A 152 1.26 -25.16 7.06
C HIS A 152 2.42 -25.56 7.98
N GLY A 153 3.13 -26.66 7.67
CA GLY A 153 4.27 -27.14 8.45
C GLY A 153 5.63 -26.59 7.98
N LEU A 154 5.65 -25.69 6.99
CA LEU A 154 6.89 -25.09 6.51
C LEU A 154 7.35 -24.01 7.50
N ASN A 155 8.49 -24.23 8.16
CA ASN A 155 9.11 -23.30 9.12
C ASN A 155 9.34 -21.86 8.58
N GLN A 156 9.22 -21.66 7.26
CA GLN A 156 9.44 -20.40 6.56
C GLN A 156 8.14 -19.66 6.19
N LEU A 157 6.97 -20.24 6.42
CA LEU A 157 5.66 -19.63 6.11
C LEU A 157 4.75 -19.66 7.33
N ASN A 158 4.31 -18.49 7.79
CA ASN A 158 3.17 -18.39 8.71
C ASN A 158 1.87 -18.39 7.88
N SER A 159 1.51 -19.54 7.30
CA SER A 159 0.38 -19.63 6.38
C SER A 159 -0.95 -19.76 7.14
N PRO A 160 -2.05 -19.11 6.72
CA PRO A 160 -3.38 -19.50 7.15
C PRO A 160 -3.63 -20.99 6.86
N ASP A 161 -4.57 -21.59 7.58
CA ASP A 161 -4.96 -23.01 7.50
C ASP A 161 -5.59 -23.44 6.15
N PHE A 162 -5.27 -22.81 5.01
CA PHE A 162 -5.70 -23.28 3.69
C PHE A 162 -4.78 -22.89 2.53
N VAL A 163 -4.92 -23.60 1.41
CA VAL A 163 -4.25 -23.37 0.12
C VAL A 163 -5.30 -23.05 -0.95
N LEU A 164 -4.97 -22.15 -1.88
CA LEU A 164 -5.81 -21.85 -3.03
C LEU A 164 -5.50 -22.81 -4.18
N LEU A 165 -6.50 -23.59 -4.61
CA LEU A 165 -6.44 -24.41 -5.82
C LEU A 165 -6.96 -23.59 -7.00
N PHE A 166 -6.08 -23.16 -7.88
CA PHE A 166 -6.45 -22.33 -9.03
C PHE A 166 -6.91 -23.18 -10.22
N MET A 167 -8.13 -22.92 -10.69
CA MET A 167 -8.70 -23.51 -11.89
C MET A 167 -8.82 -22.43 -12.97
N PRO A 168 -8.01 -22.47 -14.05
CA PRO A 168 -7.88 -21.34 -14.97
C PRO A 168 -9.10 -21.12 -15.89
N ILE A 169 -10.05 -22.06 -15.92
CA ILE A 169 -11.26 -21.98 -16.75
C ILE A 169 -12.49 -21.95 -15.85
N GLU A 170 -13.22 -20.84 -15.88
CA GLU A 170 -14.45 -20.62 -15.10
C GLU A 170 -15.53 -21.66 -15.40
N SER A 171 -15.72 -22.03 -16.68
CA SER A 171 -16.71 -23.02 -17.11
C SER A 171 -16.38 -24.43 -16.65
N SER A 172 -15.09 -24.79 -16.57
CA SER A 172 -14.62 -26.05 -15.98
C SER A 172 -14.97 -26.13 -14.49
N PHE A 173 -14.84 -25.00 -13.77
CA PHE A 173 -15.20 -24.91 -12.36
C PHE A 173 -16.70 -25.05 -12.16
N GLY A 174 -17.50 -24.32 -12.94
CA GLY A 174 -18.96 -24.39 -12.89
C GLY A 174 -19.50 -25.81 -13.11
N ILE A 175 -18.94 -26.55 -14.06
CA ILE A 175 -19.35 -27.94 -14.31
C ILE A 175 -19.01 -28.86 -13.14
N ALA A 176 -17.84 -28.70 -12.51
CA ALA A 176 -17.44 -29.52 -11.37
C ALA A 176 -18.39 -29.32 -10.18
N VAL A 177 -18.76 -28.08 -9.89
CA VAL A 177 -19.72 -27.73 -8.82
C VAL A 177 -21.14 -28.20 -9.14
N GLN A 178 -21.58 -28.08 -10.39
CA GLN A 178 -22.90 -28.59 -10.81
C GLN A 178 -23.02 -30.11 -10.68
N GLN A 179 -21.92 -30.83 -10.91
CA GLN A 179 -21.90 -32.28 -10.82
C GLN A 179 -21.88 -32.78 -9.37
N ASP A 180 -21.32 -31.99 -8.45
CA ASP A 180 -21.25 -32.33 -7.03
C ASP A 180 -21.32 -31.07 -6.16
N ALA A 181 -22.49 -30.86 -5.56
CA ALA A 181 -22.74 -29.72 -4.67
C ALA A 181 -21.88 -29.75 -3.40
N GLU A 182 -21.40 -30.92 -2.98
CA GLU A 182 -20.54 -31.07 -1.80
C GLU A 182 -19.05 -30.86 -2.11
N LEU A 183 -18.69 -30.58 -3.37
CA LEU A 183 -17.29 -30.40 -3.78
C LEU A 183 -16.59 -29.29 -2.99
N PHE A 184 -17.30 -28.20 -2.68
CA PHE A 184 -16.77 -27.10 -1.88
C PHE A 184 -16.48 -27.53 -0.45
N ASN A 185 -17.45 -28.18 0.22
CA ASN A 185 -17.28 -28.68 1.58
C ASN A 185 -16.14 -29.71 1.63
N TYR A 186 -16.10 -30.61 0.65
CA TYR A 186 -15.04 -31.60 0.48
C TYR A 186 -13.64 -31.00 0.38
N ALA A 187 -13.49 -29.89 -0.34
CA ALA A 187 -12.24 -29.15 -0.46
C ALA A 187 -11.91 -28.39 0.83
N TRP A 188 -12.91 -27.74 1.43
CA TRP A 188 -12.78 -26.96 2.65
C TRP A 188 -12.30 -27.81 3.84
N ASP A 189 -12.91 -28.98 4.05
CA ASP A 189 -12.52 -29.94 5.09
C ASP A 189 -11.07 -30.42 4.93
N ARG A 190 -10.51 -30.27 3.74
CA ARG A 190 -9.12 -30.61 3.38
C ARG A 190 -8.20 -29.41 3.35
N LYS A 191 -8.64 -28.24 3.84
CA LYS A 191 -7.87 -27.00 3.84
C LYS A 191 -7.52 -26.52 2.42
N VAL A 192 -8.41 -26.76 1.46
CA VAL A 192 -8.25 -26.33 0.06
C VAL A 192 -9.43 -25.47 -0.35
N VAL A 193 -9.16 -24.29 -0.87
CA VAL A 193 -10.19 -23.40 -1.43
C VAL A 193 -10.02 -23.35 -2.93
N ILE A 194 -11.03 -23.82 -3.66
CA ILE A 194 -11.02 -23.78 -5.13
C ILE A 194 -11.32 -22.36 -5.58
N VAL A 195 -10.45 -21.80 -6.42
CA VAL A 195 -10.61 -20.46 -6.98
C VAL A 195 -10.47 -20.51 -8.50
N SER A 196 -11.32 -19.75 -9.17
CA SER A 196 -11.28 -19.43 -10.59
C SER A 196 -10.62 -18.07 -10.81
N PRO A 197 -10.37 -17.61 -12.06
CA PRO A 197 -9.73 -16.31 -12.29
C PRO A 197 -10.50 -15.14 -11.68
N SER A 198 -11.83 -15.20 -11.71
CA SER A 198 -12.70 -14.16 -11.13
C SER A 198 -12.59 -14.09 -9.61
N THR A 199 -12.75 -15.23 -8.95
CA THR A 199 -12.72 -15.35 -7.49
C THR A 199 -11.32 -15.14 -6.93
N LEU A 200 -10.27 -15.57 -7.64
CA LEU A 200 -8.89 -15.25 -7.29
C LEU A 200 -8.63 -13.74 -7.42
N LEU A 201 -9.04 -13.10 -8.53
CA LEU A 201 -8.87 -11.65 -8.68
C LEU A 201 -9.56 -10.87 -7.56
N ALA A 202 -10.80 -11.24 -7.21
CA ALA A 202 -11.52 -10.63 -6.10
C ALA A 202 -10.79 -10.83 -4.76
N THR A 203 -10.32 -12.05 -4.49
CA THR A 203 -9.56 -12.38 -3.29
C THR A 203 -8.27 -11.55 -3.19
N LEU A 204 -7.50 -11.49 -4.27
CA LEU A 204 -6.25 -10.72 -4.31
C LEU A 204 -6.50 -9.20 -4.21
N ARG A 205 -7.60 -8.68 -4.77
CA ARG A 205 -8.00 -7.28 -4.57
C ARG A 205 -8.33 -6.96 -3.12
N THR A 206 -9.01 -7.86 -2.43
CA THR A 206 -9.25 -7.73 -0.99
C THR A 206 -7.92 -7.67 -0.25
N ILE A 207 -6.99 -8.57 -0.56
CA ILE A 207 -5.63 -8.57 0.03
C ILE A 207 -4.89 -7.25 -0.27
N ALA A 208 -4.95 -6.76 -1.50
CA ALA A 208 -4.34 -5.48 -1.88
C ALA A 208 -4.94 -4.30 -1.10
N SER A 209 -6.24 -4.33 -0.83
CA SER A 209 -6.91 -3.32 0.02
C SER A 209 -6.42 -3.38 1.46
N ILE A 210 -6.20 -4.57 2.01
CA ILE A 210 -5.63 -4.74 3.36
C ILE A 210 -4.21 -4.14 3.40
N TRP A 211 -3.36 -4.41 2.40
CA TRP A 211 -2.04 -3.80 2.30
C TRP A 211 -2.07 -2.28 2.19
N LYS A 212 -3.03 -1.73 1.45
CA LYS A 212 -3.22 -0.29 1.33
C LYS A 212 -3.58 0.32 2.69
N GLN A 213 -4.50 -0.32 3.42
CA GLN A 213 -4.90 0.11 4.76
C GLN A 213 -3.72 0.06 5.75
N GLU A 214 -2.96 -1.03 5.74
CA GLU A 214 -1.79 -1.20 6.61
C GLU A 214 -0.74 -0.11 6.35
N ARG A 215 -0.45 0.19 5.07
CA ARG A 215 0.47 1.27 4.70
C ARG A 215 -0.04 2.64 5.14
N GLN A 216 -1.34 2.90 5.01
CA GLN A 216 -1.94 4.14 5.49
C GLN A 216 -1.79 4.27 7.01
N ASN A 217 -2.05 3.21 7.76
CA ASN A 217 -1.90 3.20 9.21
C ASN A 217 -0.46 3.50 9.63
N ARG A 218 0.52 2.83 9.01
CA ARG A 218 1.95 3.08 9.25
C ARG A 218 2.34 4.53 8.93
N ASN A 219 1.85 5.08 7.83
CA ASN A 219 2.12 6.47 7.46
C ASN A 219 1.51 7.46 8.47
N VAL A 220 0.31 7.20 8.99
CA VAL A 220 -0.33 8.06 10.00
C VAL A 220 0.50 8.09 11.29
N LEU A 221 0.97 6.93 11.76
CA LEU A 221 1.85 6.86 12.93
C LEU A 221 3.15 7.64 12.72
N GLU A 222 3.76 7.51 11.54
CA GLU A 222 4.98 8.23 11.21
C GLU A 222 4.76 9.75 11.07
N ILE A 223 3.63 10.17 10.49
CA ILE A 223 3.22 11.58 10.45
C ILE A 223 3.09 12.13 11.86
N ALA A 224 2.38 11.43 12.77
CA ALA A 224 2.22 11.88 14.15
C ALA A 224 3.57 12.05 14.87
N ARG A 225 4.49 11.09 14.69
CA ARG A 225 5.85 11.15 15.24
C ARG A 225 6.64 12.34 14.71
N LEU A 226 6.61 12.54 13.39
CA LEU A 226 7.29 13.67 12.74
C LEU A 226 6.68 15.01 13.15
N SER A 227 5.36 15.09 13.27
CA SER A 227 4.65 16.30 13.74
C SER A 227 5.04 16.68 15.17
N GLY A 228 5.14 15.72 16.08
CA GLY A 228 5.63 15.98 17.44
C GLY A 228 7.06 16.54 17.44
N THR A 229 7.96 15.88 16.70
CA THR A 229 9.36 16.34 16.57
C THR A 229 9.46 17.73 15.94
N MET A 230 8.62 18.04 14.95
CA MET A 230 8.55 19.34 14.30
C MET A 230 8.08 20.41 15.28
N TYR A 231 7.07 20.13 16.10
CA TYR A 231 6.54 21.06 17.09
C TYR A 231 7.59 21.44 18.12
N ASP A 232 8.32 20.46 18.67
CA ASP A 232 9.39 20.70 19.65
C ASP A 232 10.50 21.61 19.06
N LYS A 233 10.92 21.34 17.82
CA LYS A 233 11.89 22.19 17.12
C LYS A 233 11.36 23.61 16.88
N PHE A 234 10.06 23.74 16.59
CA PHE A 234 9.44 25.04 16.39
C PHE A 234 9.42 25.86 17.69
N VAL A 235 9.12 25.24 18.83
CA VAL A 235 9.20 25.91 20.15
C VAL A 235 10.63 26.35 20.47
N GLY A 236 11.63 25.50 20.18
CA GLY A 236 13.04 25.88 20.32
C GLY A 236 13.39 27.10 19.47
N PHE A 237 12.98 27.10 18.21
CA PHE A 237 13.18 28.23 17.29
C PHE A 237 12.52 29.53 17.79
N LEU A 238 11.30 29.47 18.34
CA LEU A 238 10.65 30.65 18.93
C LEU A 238 11.47 31.22 20.11
N THR A 239 12.02 30.34 20.95
CA THR A 239 12.88 30.73 22.07
C THR A 239 14.15 31.44 21.58
N ASP A 240 14.78 30.93 20.53
CA ASP A 240 15.93 31.55 19.89
C ASP A 240 15.58 32.95 19.35
N MET A 241 14.42 33.09 18.70
CA MET A 241 13.93 34.38 18.20
C MET A 241 13.67 35.41 19.31
N GLU A 242 13.11 34.98 20.45
CA GLU A 242 12.94 35.86 21.63
C GLU A 242 14.29 36.31 22.20
N SER A 243 15.28 35.41 22.24
CA SER A 243 16.65 35.73 22.66
C SER A 243 17.31 36.76 21.74
N ILE A 244 17.18 36.57 20.42
CA ILE A 244 17.66 37.52 19.42
C ILE A 244 17.02 38.89 19.60
N GLY A 245 15.69 38.94 19.77
CA GLY A 245 14.96 40.19 20.01
C GLY A 245 15.47 40.95 21.24
N ARG A 246 15.75 40.25 22.34
CA ARG A 246 16.35 40.85 23.54
C ARG A 246 17.75 41.41 23.28
N ASN A 247 18.59 40.67 22.58
CA ASN A 247 19.98 41.11 22.28
C ASN A 247 20.02 42.32 21.35
N ILE A 248 19.11 42.41 20.38
CA ILE A 248 18.96 43.60 19.52
C ILE A 248 18.60 44.82 20.37
N LYS A 249 17.63 44.68 21.29
CA LYS A 249 17.23 45.78 22.18
C LYS A 249 18.38 46.23 23.08
N LEU A 250 19.13 45.29 23.67
CA LEU A 250 20.30 45.62 24.49
C LEU A 250 21.38 46.36 23.69
N SER A 251 21.61 45.94 22.44
CA SER A 251 22.55 46.60 21.53
C SER A 251 22.10 48.01 21.18
N GLN A 252 20.80 48.21 20.94
CA GLN A 252 20.20 49.52 20.71
C GLN A 252 20.34 50.43 21.94
N ASP A 253 20.02 49.93 23.14
CA ASP A 253 20.16 50.71 24.38
C ASP A 253 21.62 51.12 24.66
N ALA A 254 22.58 50.25 24.34
CA ALA A 254 24.00 50.55 24.46
C ALA A 254 24.46 51.60 23.45
N TYR A 255 23.98 51.51 22.21
CA TYR A 255 24.19 52.52 21.17
C TYR A 255 23.61 53.88 21.60
N ASP A 256 22.37 53.94 22.05
CA ASP A 256 21.70 55.17 22.47
C ASP A 256 22.41 55.84 23.66
N LYS A 257 22.95 55.04 24.59
CA LYS A 257 23.79 55.55 25.70
C LYS A 257 25.12 56.11 25.20
N ALA A 258 25.74 55.49 24.21
CA ALA A 258 26.98 55.99 23.62
C ALA A 258 26.76 57.29 22.87
N VAL A 259 25.68 57.39 22.08
CA VAL A 259 25.27 58.62 21.38
C VAL A 259 24.94 59.73 22.38
N ASN A 260 24.23 59.42 23.48
CA ASN A 260 23.99 60.41 24.54
C ASN A 260 25.28 60.98 25.14
N LYS A 261 26.27 60.13 25.45
CA LYS A 261 27.57 60.62 25.96
C LYS A 261 28.35 61.41 24.92
N LEU A 262 28.19 61.07 23.64
CA LEU A 262 28.89 61.71 22.54
C LEU A 262 28.30 63.09 22.21
N SER A 263 26.99 63.17 21.96
CA SER A 263 26.38 64.35 21.31
C SER A 263 25.09 64.89 21.92
N THR A 264 24.23 64.07 22.53
CA THR A 264 22.86 64.53 22.91
C THR A 264 22.62 64.73 24.42
N GLY A 265 23.53 64.26 25.27
CA GLY A 265 23.40 64.34 26.73
C GLY A 265 23.91 65.67 27.29
N SER A 266 23.44 66.04 28.49
CA SER A 266 23.99 67.18 29.22
C SER A 266 25.48 66.95 29.54
N GLY A 267 26.34 67.88 29.14
CA GLY A 267 27.79 67.74 29.29
C GLY A 267 28.42 66.72 28.32
N ASN A 268 27.80 66.47 27.17
CA ASN A 268 28.32 65.56 26.16
C ASN A 268 29.75 65.93 25.69
N LEU A 269 30.45 64.93 25.14
CA LEU A 269 31.85 65.07 24.73
C LEU A 269 32.04 66.05 23.57
N SER A 270 31.14 66.09 22.59
CA SER A 270 31.22 67.03 21.46
C SER A 270 31.20 68.48 21.92
N SER A 271 30.17 68.88 22.69
CA SER A 271 30.00 70.24 23.20
C SER A 271 31.14 70.63 24.17
N THR A 272 31.57 69.71 25.03
CA THR A 272 32.67 69.94 25.97
C THR A 272 34.00 70.11 25.24
N SER A 273 34.28 69.27 24.25
CA SER A 273 35.50 69.38 23.43
C SER A 273 35.55 70.70 22.66
N GLU A 274 34.41 71.15 22.13
CA GLU A 274 34.33 72.43 21.41
C GLU A 274 34.47 73.64 22.35
N LYS A 275 33.89 73.59 23.56
CA LYS A 275 34.13 74.59 24.61
C LYS A 275 35.61 74.68 24.98
N ILE A 276 36.29 73.54 25.17
CA ILE A 276 37.73 73.49 25.47
C ILE A 276 38.55 74.09 24.32
N LYS A 277 38.19 73.82 23.06
CA LYS A 277 38.83 74.42 21.89
C LYS A 277 38.65 75.94 21.86
N LYS A 278 37.44 76.45 22.11
CA LYS A 278 37.15 77.89 22.22
C LYS A 278 37.94 78.57 23.34
N LEU A 279 38.26 77.85 24.42
CA LEU A 279 39.08 78.33 25.54
C LEU A 279 40.60 78.32 25.26
N GLY A 280 41.04 77.95 24.04
CA GLY A 280 42.44 78.10 23.61
C GLY A 280 43.24 76.80 23.52
N ALA A 281 42.60 75.63 23.62
CA ALA A 281 43.28 74.37 23.35
C ALA A 281 43.72 74.28 21.87
N LYS A 282 44.99 73.94 21.63
CA LYS A 282 45.54 73.77 20.28
C LYS A 282 44.98 72.49 19.64
N ALA A 283 43.93 72.62 18.84
CA ALA A 283 43.36 71.53 18.04
C ALA A 283 43.33 71.90 16.54
N THR A 284 43.92 71.05 15.70
CA THR A 284 44.08 71.29 14.25
C THR A 284 42.95 70.72 13.39
N LYS A 285 42.09 69.83 13.94
CA LYS A 285 40.94 69.22 13.25
C LYS A 285 39.61 69.73 13.83
N GLN A 286 38.52 69.61 13.07
CA GLN A 286 37.15 69.97 13.47
C GLN A 286 36.25 68.73 13.52
N ILE A 287 35.31 68.73 14.46
CA ILE A 287 34.25 67.73 14.57
C ILE A 287 33.15 68.11 13.57
N ASP A 288 32.58 67.11 12.89
CA ASP A 288 31.47 67.27 11.94
C ASP A 288 30.20 67.78 12.67
N THR A 289 29.47 68.72 12.07
CA THR A 289 28.32 69.40 12.67
C THR A 289 27.19 68.44 13.03
N LYS A 290 27.10 67.27 12.40
CA LYS A 290 26.10 66.24 12.71
C LYS A 290 26.22 65.61 14.10
N TYR A 291 27.32 65.85 14.81
CA TYR A 291 27.54 65.34 16.17
C TYR A 291 27.33 66.38 17.27
N PHE A 292 26.69 67.50 16.93
CA PHE A 292 26.24 68.52 17.88
C PHE A 292 24.71 68.54 17.90
N ASP A 293 24.12 68.73 19.07
CA ASP A 293 22.68 69.02 19.18
C ASP A 293 22.38 70.35 18.46
N GLN A 294 21.21 70.43 17.81
CA GLN A 294 20.80 71.62 17.06
C GLN A 294 20.66 72.88 17.92
N GLU A 295 20.62 72.74 19.25
CA GLU A 295 20.57 73.86 20.21
C GLU A 295 21.97 74.40 20.61
N ASP A 296 23.05 73.68 20.28
CA ASP A 296 24.45 74.04 20.66
C ASP A 296 25.23 74.74 19.52
N ILE A 297 24.59 74.99 18.36
CA ILE A 297 25.17 75.70 17.20
C ILE A 297 24.88 77.21 17.28
#